data_AF-A0A933SY40-F1
#
_entry.id   AF-A0A933SY40-F1
#
_cell.length_a   1.000
_cell.length_b   1.000
_cell.length_c   1.000
_cell.angle_alpha   90.00
_cell.angle_beta   90.00
_cell.angle_gamma   90.00
#
_symmetry.space_group_name_H-M   'P 1'
#
loop_
_entity.id
_entity.type
_entity.pdbx_description
1 polymer ?
#
loop_
_entity_poly.entity_id
_entity_poly.type
_entity_poly.pdbx_seq_one_letter_code
_entity_poly.pdbx_strand_id
1 'polypeptide(L)'
;MKIAVKNPIVEIDGDEMARIIWHMIKDKLILPFLKANLRYYDLGIKHRDDTDDQVTIDAANAIKEYGVGVKCATITPDTARVKEYNLKQQWKSPNATIRLILDGTVFRKPIILKNISPAVRRWKKPIIIGRHAYGDIYKNVEYRVSEPGKAELVFAPAGEGKKVSLIVHEFRGPGVIMGIHNTEASIRSFAKSCINYALSEKVDLWFGTKDTISKKYHALFRDIFAEEIKANHARFDAAGIKYRYMLIDDAVAQIMKSEGGMLWACMNYDGDVMSDMVASGFGSLGLMTSVLLSPDGKYEYEAAHG
;
A
#
# COMPACT_ATOMS: atom_id res chain seq x y z
N MET A 1 35.13 5.75 14.63
CA MET A 1 34.23 6.92 14.63
C MET A 1 32.89 6.48 14.05
N LYS A 2 31.76 6.76 14.71
CA LYS A 2 30.42 6.38 14.17
C LYS A 2 30.10 7.23 12.94
N ILE A 3 29.36 6.67 11.99
CA ILE A 3 28.85 7.40 10.82
C ILE A 3 27.81 8.42 11.31
N ALA A 4 27.99 9.70 10.99
CA ALA A 4 27.09 10.76 11.39
C ALA A 4 25.92 10.87 10.40
N VAL A 5 24.68 10.79 10.90
CA VAL A 5 23.47 11.01 10.10
C VAL A 5 23.04 12.46 10.28
N LYS A 6 22.96 13.21 9.18
CA LYS A 6 22.70 14.67 9.19
C LYS A 6 21.30 15.02 9.71
N ASN A 7 20.27 14.36 9.17
CA ASN A 7 18.88 14.66 9.46
C ASN A 7 18.27 13.60 10.39
N PRO A 8 17.26 13.94 11.21
CA PRO A 8 16.57 12.97 12.03
C PRO A 8 15.81 11.91 11.22
N ILE A 9 15.64 10.73 11.80
CA ILE A 9 14.77 9.66 11.27
C ILE A 9 13.65 9.44 12.28
N VAL A 10 12.41 9.31 11.79
CA VAL A 10 11.27 8.95 12.65
C VAL A 10 11.32 7.45 12.93
N GLU A 11 11.44 7.09 14.20
CA GLU A 11 11.40 5.71 14.67
C GLU A 11 10.01 5.42 15.24
N ILE A 12 9.31 4.47 14.64
CA ILE A 12 7.98 4.02 15.09
C ILE A 12 8.13 2.62 15.69
N ASP A 13 7.98 2.51 17.01
CA ASP A 13 8.04 1.24 17.71
C ASP A 13 6.73 0.43 17.57
N GLY A 14 6.78 -0.85 17.94
CA GLY A 14 5.72 -1.80 17.63
C GLY A 14 5.32 -2.73 18.77
N ASP A 15 4.83 -3.90 18.39
CA ASP A 15 4.22 -4.88 19.28
C ASP A 15 4.91 -6.26 19.24
N GLU A 16 4.63 -7.09 20.25
CA GLU A 16 4.96 -8.52 20.33
C GLU A 16 6.42 -8.86 19.96
N MET A 17 6.63 -9.89 19.14
CA MET A 17 7.97 -10.37 18.79
C MET A 17 8.74 -9.38 17.92
N ALA A 18 8.03 -8.61 17.09
CA ALA A 18 8.63 -7.57 16.26
C ALA A 18 9.30 -6.49 17.12
N ARG A 19 8.66 -6.07 18.22
CA ARG A 19 9.23 -5.11 19.19
C ARG A 19 10.53 -5.63 19.81
N ILE A 20 10.57 -6.89 20.20
CA ILE A 20 11.79 -7.50 20.79
C ILE A 20 12.94 -7.52 19.77
N ILE A 21 12.67 -7.96 18.54
CA ILE A 21 13.65 -8.00 17.45
C ILE A 21 14.11 -6.58 17.08
N TRP A 22 13.20 -5.62 17.09
CA TRP A 22 13.48 -4.21 16.81
C TRP A 22 14.55 -3.63 17.72
N HIS A 23 14.41 -3.82 19.04
CA HIS A 23 15.42 -3.40 20.01
C HIS A 23 16.77 -4.11 19.78
N MET A 24 16.76 -5.42 19.50
CA MET A 24 17.98 -6.17 19.20
C MET A 24 18.71 -5.64 17.96
N ILE A 25 17.97 -5.33 16.88
CA ILE A 25 18.53 -4.75 15.66
C ILE A 25 19.13 -3.38 15.97
N LYS A 26 18.39 -2.52 16.66
CA LYS A 26 18.84 -1.17 17.00
C LYS A 26 20.14 -1.20 17.80
N ASP A 27 20.19 -2.02 18.84
CA ASP A 27 21.33 -2.05 19.77
C ASP A 27 22.56 -2.77 19.21
N LYS A 28 22.37 -3.81 18.39
CA LYS A 28 23.50 -4.61 17.88
C LYS A 28 23.97 -4.20 16.48
N LEU A 29 23.06 -3.70 15.63
CA LEU A 29 23.32 -3.52 14.20
C LEU A 29 23.27 -2.06 13.74
N ILE A 30 22.66 -1.15 14.51
CA ILE A 30 22.50 0.25 14.11
C ILE A 30 23.33 1.19 15.01
N LEU A 31 22.97 1.31 16.28
CA LEU A 31 23.57 2.29 17.20
C LEU A 31 25.07 2.12 17.47
N PRO A 32 25.69 0.92 17.39
CA PRO A 32 27.14 0.80 17.49
C PRO A 32 27.89 1.51 16.35
N PHE A 33 27.26 1.61 15.18
CA PHE A 33 27.90 2.09 13.94
C PHE A 33 27.42 3.48 13.52
N LEU A 34 26.20 3.88 13.91
CA LEU A 34 25.57 5.14 13.51
C LEU A 34 25.37 6.09 14.70
N LYS A 35 25.66 7.37 14.49
CA LYS A 35 25.22 8.47 15.34
C LYS A 35 24.03 9.14 14.63
N ALA A 36 22.84 8.65 14.91
CA ALA A 36 21.59 9.13 14.33
C ALA A 36 20.72 9.81 15.40
N ASN A 37 19.98 10.85 15.01
CA ASN A 37 18.92 11.45 15.82
C ASN A 37 17.60 10.74 15.49
N LEU A 38 17.07 9.96 16.43
CA LEU A 38 15.82 9.22 16.26
C LEU A 38 14.68 9.99 16.92
N ARG A 39 13.66 10.36 16.16
CA ARG A 39 12.39 10.89 16.67
C ARG A 39 11.49 9.71 16.98
N TYR A 40 11.50 9.29 18.24
CA TYR A 40 10.84 8.06 18.69
C TYR A 40 9.35 8.27 18.98
N TYR A 41 8.52 7.36 18.47
CA TYR A 41 7.08 7.27 18.73
C TYR A 41 6.74 5.81 19.04
N ASP A 42 6.15 5.56 20.21
CA ASP A 42 5.75 4.21 20.62
C ASP A 42 4.35 3.87 20.09
N LEU A 43 4.25 3.09 19.02
CA LEU A 43 2.95 2.64 18.51
C LEU A 43 2.52 1.28 19.08
N GLY A 44 3.15 0.84 20.17
CA GLY A 44 2.68 -0.31 20.93
C GLY A 44 1.22 -0.15 21.36
N ILE A 45 0.45 -1.24 21.33
CA ILE A 45 -1.01 -1.23 21.47
C ILE A 45 -1.48 -0.54 22.75
N LYS A 46 -0.75 -0.68 23.86
CA LYS A 46 -1.08 0.01 25.12
C LYS A 46 -0.87 1.52 25.04
N HIS A 47 0.22 1.99 24.43
CA HIS A 47 0.46 3.42 24.30
C HIS A 47 -0.51 4.09 23.32
N ARG A 48 -0.88 3.38 22.24
CA ARG A 48 -1.99 3.81 21.39
C ARG A 48 -3.30 3.91 22.17
N ASP A 49 -3.63 2.92 22.98
CA ASP A 49 -4.83 2.96 23.82
C ASP A 49 -4.79 4.12 24.84
N ASP A 50 -3.65 4.35 25.49
CA ASP A 50 -3.46 5.42 26.48
C ASP A 50 -3.63 6.81 25.85
N THR A 51 -3.18 7.00 24.61
CA THR A 51 -3.20 8.28 23.87
C THR A 51 -4.41 8.44 22.95
N ASP A 52 -5.40 7.56 23.04
CA ASP A 52 -6.57 7.54 22.16
C ASP A 52 -6.19 7.53 20.65
N ASP A 53 -5.13 6.79 20.32
CA ASP A 53 -4.48 6.64 19.01
C ASP A 53 -3.87 7.92 18.43
N GLN A 54 -3.74 8.98 19.23
CA GLN A 54 -3.13 10.25 18.81
C GLN A 54 -1.65 10.07 18.44
N VAL A 55 -0.92 9.19 19.14
CA VAL A 55 0.51 8.92 18.85
C VAL A 55 0.72 8.45 17.40
N THR A 56 -0.25 7.72 16.82
CA THR A 56 -0.21 7.27 15.43
C THR A 56 -0.27 8.44 14.45
N ILE A 57 -1.12 9.44 14.74
CA ILE A 57 -1.26 10.65 13.94
C ILE A 57 0.02 11.51 14.05
N ASP A 58 0.55 11.64 15.26
CA ASP A 58 1.75 12.42 15.53
C ASP A 58 2.98 11.83 14.82
N ALA A 59 3.13 10.51 14.85
CA ALA A 59 4.18 9.79 14.12
C ALA A 59 4.07 10.01 12.60
N ALA A 60 2.87 9.97 12.04
CA ALA A 60 2.66 10.23 10.61
C ALA A 60 3.02 11.67 10.23
N ASN A 61 2.64 12.66 11.05
CA ASN A 61 3.00 14.06 10.83
C ASN A 61 4.51 14.30 10.97
N ALA A 62 5.18 13.61 11.88
CA ALA A 62 6.63 13.64 11.98
C ALA A 62 7.30 13.11 10.70
N ILE A 63 6.76 12.07 10.07
CA ILE A 63 7.28 11.59 8.77
C ILE A 63 7.13 12.68 7.71
N LYS A 64 6.03 13.44 7.69
CA LYS A 64 5.87 14.57 6.75
C LYS A 64 6.92 15.66 7.00
N GLU A 65 7.19 15.97 8.27
CA GLU A 65 8.19 16.96 8.67
C GLU A 65 9.62 16.53 8.32
N TYR A 66 10.04 15.34 8.76
CA TYR A 66 11.43 14.88 8.67
C TYR A 66 11.75 14.09 7.38
N GLY A 67 10.73 13.64 6.67
CA GLY A 67 10.85 13.00 5.35
C GLY A 67 11.00 11.49 5.37
N VAL A 68 11.55 10.90 6.44
CA VAL A 68 11.83 9.46 6.51
C VAL A 68 11.37 8.87 7.85
N GLY A 69 10.55 7.83 7.78
CA GLY A 69 10.16 6.97 8.90
C GLY A 69 10.65 5.54 8.73
N VAL A 70 10.86 4.86 9.85
CA VAL A 70 11.08 3.42 9.91
C VAL A 70 10.19 2.84 11.00
N LYS A 71 9.39 1.84 10.63
CA LYS A 71 8.28 1.34 11.45
C LYS A 71 8.40 -0.14 11.76
N CYS A 72 8.21 -0.45 13.03
CA CYS A 72 8.01 -1.80 13.55
C CYS A 72 6.54 -2.26 13.33
N ALA A 73 6.33 -3.58 13.24
CA ALA A 73 5.00 -4.14 13.08
C ALA A 73 4.13 -3.89 14.32
N THR A 74 2.83 -3.66 14.10
CA THR A 74 1.87 -3.21 15.13
C THR A 74 0.57 -3.99 15.04
N ILE A 75 -0.05 -4.28 16.19
CA ILE A 75 -1.34 -4.95 16.28
C ILE A 75 -2.45 -4.08 15.67
N THR A 76 -3.30 -4.65 14.82
CA THR A 76 -4.62 -4.06 14.51
C THR A 76 -5.65 -4.84 15.35
N PRO A 77 -6.22 -4.25 16.41
CA PRO A 77 -6.98 -5.02 17.39
C PRO A 77 -8.36 -5.43 16.86
N ASP A 78 -8.63 -6.73 16.92
CA ASP A 78 -9.97 -7.30 16.77
C ASP A 78 -10.66 -7.45 18.16
N THR A 79 -11.83 -8.09 18.18
CA THR A 79 -12.57 -8.33 19.43
C THR A 79 -11.76 -9.15 20.45
N ALA A 80 -10.90 -10.07 20.00
CA ALA A 80 -10.07 -10.88 20.88
C ALA A 80 -8.94 -10.04 21.49
N ARG A 81 -8.26 -9.21 20.68
CA ARG A 81 -7.18 -8.33 21.15
C ARG A 81 -7.69 -7.23 22.09
N VAL A 82 -8.90 -6.71 21.87
CA VAL A 82 -9.55 -5.79 22.83
C VAL A 82 -9.68 -6.43 24.20
N LYS A 83 -10.11 -7.70 24.27
CA LYS A 83 -10.22 -8.43 25.52
C LYS A 83 -8.85 -8.75 26.13
N GLU A 84 -7.89 -9.18 25.32
CA GLU A 84 -6.54 -9.57 25.76
C GLU A 84 -5.79 -8.40 26.43
N TYR A 85 -5.83 -7.22 25.81
CA TYR A 85 -5.08 -6.05 26.28
C TYR A 85 -5.92 -5.06 27.11
N ASN A 86 -7.21 -5.37 27.31
CA ASN A 86 -8.21 -4.52 27.96
C ASN A 86 -8.26 -3.11 27.34
N LEU A 87 -8.50 -3.05 26.03
CA LEU A 87 -8.50 -1.81 25.24
C LEU A 87 -9.82 -1.07 25.37
N LYS A 88 -9.77 0.26 25.26
CA LYS A 88 -10.96 1.13 25.25
C LYS A 88 -11.90 0.80 24.08
N GLN A 89 -11.33 0.51 22.91
CA GLN A 89 -12.07 0.15 21.69
C GLN A 89 -11.20 -0.60 20.67
N GLN A 90 -11.83 -1.05 19.58
CA GLN A 90 -11.13 -1.58 18.41
C GLN A 90 -10.51 -0.42 17.61
N TRP A 91 -9.29 -0.04 17.99
CA TRP A 91 -8.52 0.99 17.29
C TRP A 91 -8.28 0.62 15.83
N LYS A 92 -8.21 1.64 14.95
CA LYS A 92 -7.92 1.45 13.53
C LYS A 92 -6.48 0.97 13.35
N SER A 93 -6.19 0.39 12.18
CA SER A 93 -4.84 -0.04 11.82
C SER A 93 -3.90 1.19 11.74
N PRO A 94 -2.77 1.20 12.47
CA PRO A 94 -1.79 2.29 12.36
C PRO A 94 -1.27 2.47 10.93
N ASN A 95 -1.07 1.37 10.22
CA ASN A 95 -0.66 1.39 8.81
C ASN A 95 -1.68 2.12 7.94
N ALA A 96 -2.98 1.89 8.13
CA ALA A 96 -4.03 2.57 7.38
C ALA A 96 -4.06 4.08 7.69
N THR A 97 -3.88 4.46 8.97
CA THR A 97 -3.82 5.86 9.40
C THR A 97 -2.61 6.58 8.81
N ILE A 98 -1.41 6.00 8.91
CA ILE A 98 -0.18 6.58 8.34
C ILE A 98 -0.30 6.72 6.82
N ARG A 99 -0.76 5.67 6.12
CA ARG A 99 -0.95 5.69 4.67
C ARG A 99 -1.96 6.75 4.23
N LEU A 100 -3.02 6.97 5.00
CA LEU A 100 -4.00 8.02 4.73
C LEU A 100 -3.40 9.43 4.87
N ILE A 101 -2.59 9.65 5.91
CA ILE A 101 -1.99 10.97 6.21
C ILE A 101 -0.87 11.31 5.21
N LEU A 102 -0.14 10.29 4.75
CA LEU A 102 0.94 10.40 3.77
C LEU A 102 0.44 10.31 2.32
N ASP A 103 -0.79 9.83 2.06
CA ASP A 103 -1.35 9.59 0.72
C ASP A 103 -0.42 8.77 -0.19
N GLY A 104 0.26 7.76 0.38
CA GLY A 104 1.34 7.06 -0.29
C GLY A 104 0.98 5.72 -0.94
N THR A 105 1.87 5.28 -1.83
CA THR A 105 1.87 3.95 -2.45
C THR A 105 2.80 3.02 -1.70
N VAL A 106 2.35 1.80 -1.43
CA VAL A 106 3.20 0.79 -0.77
C VAL A 106 3.90 -0.04 -1.83
N PHE A 107 5.24 -0.05 -1.79
CA PHE A 107 6.08 -0.86 -2.65
C PHE A 107 6.63 -2.04 -1.86
N ARG A 108 6.29 -3.26 -2.29
CA ARG A 108 6.79 -4.51 -1.71
C ARG A 108 7.80 -5.15 -2.65
N LYS A 109 9.02 -5.40 -2.17
CA LYS A 109 10.14 -5.96 -2.94
C LYS A 109 10.73 -7.19 -2.23
N PRO A 110 10.83 -8.35 -2.90
CA PRO A 110 11.43 -9.54 -2.31
C PRO A 110 12.96 -9.41 -2.19
N ILE A 111 13.49 -9.95 -1.12
CA ILE A 111 14.92 -10.12 -0.85
C ILE A 111 15.34 -11.47 -1.45
N ILE A 112 16.14 -11.43 -2.51
CA ILE A 112 16.59 -12.65 -3.20
C ILE A 112 17.84 -13.21 -2.51
N LEU A 113 17.76 -14.48 -2.11
CA LEU A 113 18.88 -15.24 -1.57
C LEU A 113 19.29 -16.34 -2.55
N LYS A 114 20.59 -16.48 -2.83
CA LYS A 114 21.12 -17.44 -3.82
C LYS A 114 20.72 -18.89 -3.55
N ASN A 115 20.54 -19.25 -2.29
CA ASN A 115 20.22 -20.60 -1.83
C ASN A 115 18.72 -20.83 -1.58
N ILE A 116 17.86 -19.84 -1.84
CA ILE A 116 16.40 -19.99 -1.77
C ILE A 116 15.86 -19.79 -3.18
N SER A 117 15.42 -20.88 -3.80
CA SER A 117 14.83 -20.82 -5.14
C SER A 117 13.38 -20.34 -5.06
N PRO A 118 12.95 -19.39 -5.91
CA PRO A 118 11.54 -19.05 -6.03
C PRO A 118 10.69 -20.26 -6.43
N ALA A 119 9.45 -20.33 -5.96
CA ALA A 119 8.48 -21.36 -6.31
C ALA A 119 8.15 -21.34 -7.81
N VAL A 120 8.13 -20.14 -8.42
CA VAL A 120 7.96 -19.98 -9.87
C VAL A 120 9.33 -20.04 -10.54
N ARG A 121 9.59 -21.14 -11.26
CA ARG A 121 10.91 -21.49 -11.83
C ARG A 121 11.55 -20.39 -12.68
N ARG A 122 10.74 -19.58 -13.37
CA ARG A 122 11.23 -18.51 -14.25
C ARG A 122 11.67 -17.26 -13.51
N TRP A 123 11.22 -17.02 -12.28
CA TRP A 123 11.60 -15.81 -11.56
C TRP A 123 13.08 -15.84 -11.18
N LYS A 124 13.83 -14.86 -11.68
CA LYS A 124 15.27 -14.66 -11.43
C LYS A 124 15.58 -13.28 -10.86
N LYS A 125 14.75 -12.30 -11.16
CA LYS A 125 14.84 -10.91 -10.67
C LYS A 125 13.65 -10.58 -9.78
N PRO A 126 13.77 -9.61 -8.86
CA PRO A 126 12.66 -9.24 -7.97
C PRO A 126 11.45 -8.78 -8.77
N ILE A 127 10.26 -9.17 -8.34
CA ILE A 127 9.00 -8.58 -8.81
C ILE A 127 8.55 -7.63 -7.72
N ILE A 128 8.46 -6.35 -8.04
CA ILE A 128 8.10 -5.32 -7.08
C ILE A 128 6.60 -5.06 -7.24
N ILE A 129 5.84 -5.10 -6.16
CA ILE A 129 4.41 -4.76 -6.18
C ILE A 129 4.24 -3.33 -5.69
N GLY A 130 3.68 -2.45 -6.52
CA GLY A 130 3.22 -1.12 -6.11
C GLY A 130 1.72 -1.15 -5.85
N ARG A 131 1.30 -1.14 -4.59
CA ARG A 131 -0.11 -1.19 -4.21
C ARG A 131 -0.66 0.22 -3.98
N HIS A 132 -1.76 0.54 -4.67
CA HIS A 132 -2.55 1.74 -4.38
C HIS A 132 -3.28 1.60 -3.03
N ALA A 133 -2.82 2.28 -1.98
CA ALA A 133 -3.31 2.07 -0.62
C ALA A 133 -4.54 2.95 -0.24
N TYR A 134 -5.44 3.24 -1.19
CA TYR A 134 -6.62 4.06 -0.95
C TYR A 134 -7.87 3.51 -1.67
N GLY A 135 -9.03 3.68 -1.02
CA GLY A 135 -10.34 3.48 -1.64
C GLY A 135 -10.66 2.03 -1.96
N ASP A 136 -11.49 1.84 -2.98
CA ASP A 136 -12.00 0.56 -3.47
C ASP A 136 -12.70 -0.22 -2.34
N ILE A 137 -12.54 -1.54 -2.30
CA ILE A 137 -13.19 -2.41 -1.31
C ILE A 137 -12.81 -2.06 0.14
N TYR A 138 -11.65 -1.43 0.38
CA TYR A 138 -11.18 -1.07 1.72
C TYR A 138 -11.89 0.14 2.33
N LYS A 139 -12.75 0.81 1.55
CA LYS A 139 -13.64 1.88 2.02
C LYS A 139 -15.07 1.64 1.52
N ASN A 140 -15.46 0.38 1.45
CA ASN A 140 -16.78 0.03 0.97
C ASN A 140 -17.89 0.39 1.98
N VAL A 141 -19.12 0.40 1.46
CA VAL A 141 -20.34 0.31 2.26
C VAL A 141 -21.14 -0.86 1.72
N GLU A 142 -21.64 -1.70 2.61
CA GLU A 142 -22.33 -2.94 2.27
C GLU A 142 -23.74 -2.96 2.87
N TYR A 143 -24.66 -3.60 2.16
CA TYR A 143 -26.02 -3.82 2.64
C TYR A 143 -26.50 -5.22 2.26
N ARG A 144 -27.05 -5.95 3.23
CA ARG A 144 -27.68 -7.24 3.00
C ARG A 144 -29.16 -7.04 2.68
N VAL A 145 -29.55 -7.41 1.47
CA VAL A 145 -30.93 -7.34 1.00
C VAL A 145 -31.69 -8.58 1.49
N SER A 146 -32.81 -8.38 2.20
CA SER A 146 -33.64 -9.46 2.72
C SER A 146 -34.91 -9.72 1.90
N GLU A 147 -35.28 -8.80 1.01
CA GLU A 147 -36.56 -8.81 0.30
C GLU A 147 -36.44 -8.24 -1.13
N PRO A 148 -37.44 -8.47 -2.02
CA PRO A 148 -37.45 -7.87 -3.35
C PRO A 148 -37.39 -6.34 -3.30
N GLY A 149 -36.65 -5.72 -4.23
CA GLY A 149 -36.49 -4.27 -4.23
C GLY A 149 -35.49 -3.77 -5.27
N LYS A 150 -35.36 -2.44 -5.38
CA LYS A 150 -34.47 -1.79 -6.34
C LYS A 150 -33.25 -1.20 -5.64
N ALA A 151 -32.06 -1.51 -6.14
CA ALA A 151 -30.80 -0.93 -5.69
C ALA A 151 -30.30 0.12 -6.68
N GLU A 152 -29.93 1.30 -6.18
CA GLU A 152 -29.45 2.40 -7.01
C GLU A 152 -28.14 2.98 -6.45
N LEU A 153 -27.25 3.41 -7.34
CA LEU A 153 -26.10 4.24 -7.06
C LEU A 153 -26.49 5.70 -7.30
N VAL A 154 -26.43 6.49 -6.24
CA VAL A 154 -26.92 7.87 -6.24
C VAL A 154 -25.77 8.83 -5.96
N PHE A 155 -25.61 9.83 -6.83
CA PHE A 155 -24.69 10.95 -6.62
C PHE A 155 -25.49 12.26 -6.59
N ALA A 156 -25.40 12.98 -5.48
CA ALA A 156 -26.00 14.30 -5.29
C ALA A 156 -24.88 15.36 -5.25
N PRO A 157 -24.75 16.22 -6.27
CA PRO A 157 -23.80 17.32 -6.23
C PRO A 157 -24.09 18.27 -5.07
N ALA A 158 -23.04 18.84 -4.45
CA ALA A 158 -23.19 19.79 -3.34
C ALA A 158 -23.75 21.15 -3.76
N GLY A 159 -23.63 21.53 -5.04
CA GLY A 159 -24.18 22.75 -5.62
C GLY A 159 -25.43 22.48 -6.47
N GLU A 160 -25.73 23.37 -7.41
CA GLU A 160 -26.93 23.32 -8.27
C GLU A 160 -26.91 22.18 -9.33
N GLY A 161 -26.01 21.21 -9.20
CA GLY A 161 -25.91 20.09 -10.12
C GLY A 161 -27.08 19.12 -9.97
N LYS A 162 -27.50 18.52 -11.10
CA LYS A 162 -28.57 17.51 -11.08
C LYS A 162 -28.10 16.24 -10.36
N LYS A 163 -28.94 15.75 -9.45
CA LYS A 163 -28.79 14.42 -8.84
C LYS A 163 -28.79 13.35 -9.93
N VAL A 164 -27.85 12.43 -9.86
CA VAL A 164 -27.75 11.26 -10.74
C VAL A 164 -28.17 10.03 -9.94
N SER A 165 -29.05 9.20 -10.49
CA SER A 165 -29.39 7.88 -9.96
C SER A 165 -29.20 6.84 -11.07
N LEU A 166 -28.43 5.79 -10.78
CA LEU A 166 -28.14 4.69 -11.70
C LEU A 166 -28.58 3.38 -11.06
N ILE A 167 -29.34 2.57 -11.78
CA ILE A 167 -29.78 1.28 -11.28
C ILE A 167 -28.58 0.33 -11.21
N VAL A 168 -28.35 -0.24 -10.02
CA VAL A 168 -27.37 -1.31 -9.81
C VAL A 168 -28.01 -2.65 -10.14
N HIS A 169 -29.17 -2.94 -9.54
CA HIS A 169 -29.89 -4.19 -9.74
C HIS A 169 -31.35 -4.09 -9.25
N GLU A 170 -32.23 -4.96 -9.78
CA GLU A 170 -33.59 -5.17 -9.30
C GLU A 170 -33.72 -6.57 -8.69
N PHE A 171 -33.72 -6.63 -7.37
CA PHE A 171 -33.79 -7.86 -6.59
C PHE A 171 -35.20 -8.45 -6.60
N ARG A 172 -35.30 -9.76 -6.84
CA ARG A 172 -36.53 -10.55 -6.67
C ARG A 172 -36.57 -11.35 -5.36
N GLY A 173 -35.56 -11.19 -4.51
CA GLY A 173 -35.36 -11.95 -3.28
C GLY A 173 -34.05 -11.54 -2.60
N PRO A 174 -33.60 -12.29 -1.57
CA PRO A 174 -32.42 -11.93 -0.78
C PRO A 174 -31.12 -11.81 -1.61
N GLY A 175 -30.22 -10.93 -1.18
CA GLY A 175 -28.94 -10.67 -1.85
C GLY A 175 -28.02 -9.74 -1.06
N VAL A 176 -26.99 -9.21 -1.71
CA VAL A 176 -26.04 -8.25 -1.12
C VAL A 176 -25.68 -7.16 -2.12
N ILE A 177 -25.40 -5.96 -1.64
CA ILE A 177 -24.96 -4.81 -2.44
C ILE A 177 -23.71 -4.23 -1.78
N MET A 178 -22.79 -3.76 -2.61
CA MET A 178 -21.58 -3.05 -2.17
C MET A 178 -21.38 -1.80 -3.02
N GLY A 179 -21.10 -0.67 -2.35
CA GLY A 179 -20.63 0.57 -2.97
C GLY A 179 -19.16 0.80 -2.65
N ILE A 180 -18.37 1.20 -3.65
CA ILE A 180 -16.95 1.55 -3.50
C ILE A 180 -16.66 2.88 -4.21
N HIS A 181 -15.57 3.55 -3.82
CA HIS A 181 -15.13 4.78 -4.47
C HIS A 181 -13.60 4.90 -4.52
N ASN A 182 -13.17 5.76 -5.43
CA ASN A 182 -11.82 6.29 -5.47
C ASN A 182 -11.84 7.76 -5.90
N THR A 183 -10.70 8.44 -5.86
CA THR A 183 -10.58 9.84 -6.28
C THR A 183 -9.50 9.99 -7.35
N GLU A 184 -9.72 10.87 -8.31
CA GLU A 184 -8.70 11.19 -9.33
C GLU A 184 -7.37 11.61 -8.68
N ALA A 185 -7.42 12.43 -7.64
CA ALA A 185 -6.23 12.89 -6.93
C ALA A 185 -5.39 11.72 -6.38
N SER A 186 -6.03 10.72 -5.75
CA SER A 186 -5.33 9.57 -5.20
C SER A 186 -4.80 8.65 -6.31
N ILE A 187 -5.55 8.43 -7.38
CA ILE A 187 -5.09 7.64 -8.54
C ILE A 187 -3.87 8.29 -9.20
N ARG A 188 -3.90 9.61 -9.36
CA ARG A 188 -2.80 10.39 -9.95
C ARG A 188 -1.56 10.38 -9.05
N SER A 189 -1.75 10.49 -7.74
CA SER A 189 -0.70 10.30 -6.72
C SER A 189 -0.04 8.92 -6.84
N PHE A 190 -0.85 7.87 -6.96
CA PHE A 190 -0.39 6.50 -7.16
C PHE A 190 0.43 6.31 -8.46
N ALA A 191 -0.06 6.83 -9.58
CA ALA A 191 0.66 6.79 -10.86
C ALA A 191 2.03 7.49 -10.77
N LYS A 192 2.08 8.69 -10.20
CA LYS A 192 3.34 9.45 -9.99
C LYS A 192 4.31 8.71 -9.09
N SER A 193 3.83 8.09 -8.02
CA SER A 193 4.64 7.30 -7.10
C SER A 193 5.25 6.09 -7.83
N CYS A 194 4.46 5.37 -8.62
CA CYS A 194 4.95 4.25 -9.43
C CYS A 194 5.99 4.67 -10.46
N ILE A 195 5.77 5.78 -11.15
CA ILE A 195 6.72 6.37 -12.12
C ILE A 195 8.05 6.71 -11.44
N ASN A 196 8.02 7.43 -10.32
CA ASN A 196 9.22 7.83 -9.61
C ASN A 196 9.99 6.61 -9.07
N TYR A 197 9.28 5.61 -8.54
CA TYR A 197 9.88 4.38 -8.06
C TYR A 197 10.52 3.56 -9.20
N ALA A 198 9.82 3.39 -10.32
CA ALA A 198 10.34 2.69 -11.51
C ALA A 198 11.62 3.34 -12.05
N LEU A 199 11.66 4.68 -12.10
CA LEU A 199 12.83 5.44 -12.53
C LEU A 199 13.99 5.32 -11.54
N SER A 200 13.71 5.33 -10.23
CA SER A 200 14.73 5.16 -9.19
C SER A 200 15.39 3.79 -9.25
N GLU A 201 14.59 2.73 -9.36
CA GLU A 201 15.08 1.35 -9.40
C GLU A 201 15.52 0.92 -10.82
N LYS A 202 15.27 1.74 -11.84
CA LYS A 202 15.51 1.47 -13.26
C LYS A 202 14.88 0.14 -13.71
N VAL A 203 13.61 -0.04 -13.39
CA VAL A 203 12.81 -1.22 -13.77
C VAL A 203 11.63 -0.82 -14.65
N ASP A 204 11.17 -1.74 -15.50
CA ASP A 204 9.95 -1.54 -16.28
C ASP A 204 8.73 -1.38 -15.34
N LEU A 205 7.76 -0.58 -15.77
CA LEU A 205 6.50 -0.36 -15.05
C LEU A 205 5.35 -1.07 -15.77
N TRP A 206 4.74 -2.03 -15.09
CA TRP A 206 3.56 -2.74 -15.56
C TRP A 206 2.35 -2.30 -14.75
N PHE A 207 1.23 -2.02 -15.43
CA PHE A 207 -0.04 -1.73 -14.78
C PHE A 207 -1.15 -2.51 -15.48
N GLY A 208 -2.11 -3.01 -14.72
CA GLY A 208 -3.25 -3.68 -15.33
C GLY A 208 -4.53 -3.58 -14.53
N THR A 209 -5.64 -3.48 -15.26
CA THR A 209 -7.00 -3.39 -14.70
C THR A 209 -7.95 -4.25 -15.53
N LYS A 210 -9.24 -4.24 -15.18
CA LYS A 210 -10.31 -4.89 -15.95
C LYS A 210 -11.24 -3.87 -16.64
N ASP A 211 -10.66 -2.89 -17.34
CA ASP A 211 -11.35 -1.77 -18.00
C ASP A 211 -12.33 -2.19 -19.11
N THR A 212 -12.13 -3.36 -19.72
CA THR A 212 -13.10 -3.93 -20.68
C THR A 212 -14.47 -4.18 -20.06
N ILE A 213 -14.52 -4.55 -18.78
CA ILE A 213 -15.73 -4.73 -17.96
C ILE A 213 -16.08 -3.46 -17.21
N SER A 214 -15.12 -2.90 -16.47
CA SER A 214 -15.28 -1.69 -15.67
C SER A 214 -14.94 -0.44 -16.49
N LYS A 215 -15.83 -0.11 -17.43
CA LYS A 215 -15.62 0.91 -18.47
C LYS A 215 -15.55 2.36 -17.97
N LYS A 216 -15.90 2.62 -16.72
CA LYS A 216 -15.80 3.96 -16.10
C LYS A 216 -14.78 3.96 -14.96
N TYR A 217 -14.90 3.02 -14.02
CA TYR A 217 -14.05 2.99 -12.83
C TYR A 217 -12.62 2.54 -13.15
N HIS A 218 -12.42 1.35 -13.74
CA HIS A 218 -11.07 0.89 -14.11
C HIS A 218 -10.49 1.65 -15.32
N ALA A 219 -11.36 2.16 -16.21
CA ALA A 219 -10.93 3.02 -17.31
C ALA A 219 -10.29 4.32 -16.79
N LEU A 220 -10.85 4.95 -15.75
CA LEU A 220 -10.26 6.16 -15.15
C LEU A 220 -8.82 5.92 -14.67
N PHE A 221 -8.54 4.78 -14.04
CA PHE A 221 -7.18 4.40 -13.66
C PHE A 221 -6.25 4.27 -14.86
N ARG A 222 -6.68 3.54 -15.89
CA ARG A 222 -5.90 3.36 -17.14
C ARG A 222 -5.59 4.71 -17.78
N ASP A 223 -6.59 5.58 -17.87
CA ASP A 223 -6.49 6.87 -18.55
C ASP A 223 -5.54 7.81 -17.80
N ILE A 224 -5.66 7.91 -16.47
CA ILE A 224 -4.73 8.70 -15.63
C ILE A 224 -3.29 8.17 -15.73
N PHE A 225 -3.09 6.85 -15.70
CA PHE A 225 -1.75 6.28 -15.91
C PHE A 225 -1.20 6.63 -17.29
N ALA A 226 -2.01 6.55 -18.34
CA ALA A 226 -1.59 6.91 -19.69
C ALA A 226 -1.19 8.39 -19.80
N GLU A 227 -1.94 9.29 -19.16
CA GLU A 227 -1.61 10.72 -19.07
C GLU A 227 -0.26 10.96 -18.37
N GLU A 228 -0.08 10.40 -17.17
CA GLU A 228 1.14 10.59 -16.38
C GLU A 228 2.36 9.97 -17.05
N ILE A 229 2.21 8.82 -17.72
CA ILE A 229 3.29 8.19 -18.51
C ILE A 229 3.64 9.05 -19.72
N LYS A 230 2.65 9.58 -20.45
CA LYS A 230 2.88 10.48 -21.58
C LYS A 230 3.68 11.73 -21.13
N ALA A 231 3.34 12.29 -19.97
CA ALA A 231 4.06 13.43 -19.39
C ALA A 231 5.51 13.10 -18.98
N ASN A 232 5.83 11.82 -18.72
CA ASN A 232 7.15 11.38 -18.27
C ASN A 232 7.92 10.54 -19.31
N HIS A 233 7.45 10.47 -20.57
CA HIS A 233 8.03 9.62 -21.62
C HIS A 233 9.54 9.82 -21.80
N ALA A 234 10.00 11.07 -21.87
CA ALA A 234 11.43 11.39 -22.04
C ALA A 234 12.30 10.87 -20.87
N ARG A 235 11.75 10.81 -19.65
CA ARG A 235 12.46 10.27 -18.48
C ARG A 235 12.58 8.74 -18.57
N PHE A 236 11.54 8.06 -19.08
CA PHE A 236 11.55 6.62 -19.32
C PHE A 236 12.57 6.24 -20.40
N ASP A 237 12.57 6.96 -21.53
CA ASP A 237 13.54 6.76 -22.61
C ASP A 237 14.98 6.94 -22.13
N ALA A 238 15.25 8.02 -21.39
CA ALA A 238 16.58 8.31 -20.85
C ALA A 238 17.05 7.25 -19.83
N ALA A 239 16.12 6.63 -19.10
CA ALA A 239 16.41 5.55 -18.16
C ALA A 239 16.46 4.16 -18.83
N GLY A 240 16.02 4.03 -20.08
CA GLY A 240 15.97 2.77 -20.81
C GLY A 240 14.89 1.80 -20.31
N ILE A 241 13.84 2.30 -19.67
CA ILE A 241 12.74 1.50 -19.11
C ILE A 241 11.44 1.73 -19.88
N LYS A 242 10.51 0.77 -19.80
CA LYS A 242 9.24 0.80 -20.53
C LYS A 242 8.03 0.77 -19.61
N TYR A 243 6.94 1.38 -20.07
CA TYR A 243 5.61 1.21 -19.49
C TYR A 243 4.81 0.20 -20.31
N ARG A 244 4.13 -0.73 -19.63
CA ARG A 244 3.22 -1.70 -20.25
C ARG A 244 1.88 -1.72 -19.51
N TYR A 245 0.82 -1.36 -20.22
CA TYR A 245 -0.55 -1.59 -19.78
C TYR A 245 -1.06 -2.96 -20.26
N MET A 246 -1.80 -3.67 -19.41
CA MET A 246 -2.45 -4.95 -19.74
C MET A 246 -3.81 -5.07 -19.07
N LEU A 247 -4.63 -6.01 -19.53
CA LEU A 247 -5.73 -6.50 -18.69
C LEU A 247 -5.15 -7.29 -17.51
N ILE A 248 -5.78 -7.20 -16.34
CA ILE A 248 -5.25 -7.80 -15.11
C ILE A 248 -5.03 -9.32 -15.22
N ASP A 249 -5.88 -10.03 -15.95
CA ASP A 249 -5.75 -11.46 -16.22
C ASP A 249 -4.56 -11.79 -17.13
N ASP A 250 -4.30 -10.97 -18.18
CA ASP A 250 -3.07 -11.11 -18.98
C ASP A 250 -1.84 -10.76 -18.13
N ALA A 251 -1.89 -9.70 -17.32
CA ALA A 251 -0.78 -9.31 -16.45
C ALA A 251 -0.32 -10.46 -15.53
N VAL A 252 -1.27 -11.14 -14.86
CA VAL A 252 -0.99 -12.32 -14.03
C VAL A 252 -0.37 -13.45 -14.85
N ALA A 253 -0.93 -13.76 -16.03
CA ALA A 253 -0.42 -14.81 -16.90
C ALA A 253 1.02 -14.53 -17.40
N GLN A 254 1.34 -13.26 -17.65
CA GLN A 254 2.67 -12.81 -18.08
C GLN A 254 3.66 -12.85 -16.92
N ILE A 255 3.25 -12.45 -15.72
CA ILE A 255 4.08 -12.50 -14.51
C ILE A 255 4.59 -13.92 -14.25
N MET A 256 3.71 -14.93 -14.37
CA MET A 256 4.08 -16.34 -14.22
C MET A 256 5.10 -16.85 -15.24
N LYS A 257 5.18 -16.20 -16.41
CA LYS A 257 6.11 -16.56 -17.50
C LYS A 257 7.35 -15.66 -17.58
N SER A 258 7.36 -14.56 -16.84
CA SER A 258 8.43 -13.57 -16.84
C SER A 258 9.66 -14.05 -16.05
N GLU A 259 10.79 -13.38 -16.27
CA GLU A 259 11.97 -13.54 -15.42
C GLU A 259 11.92 -12.67 -14.14
N GLY A 260 10.85 -11.90 -13.96
CA GLY A 260 10.77 -10.80 -12.99
C GLY A 260 11.53 -9.55 -13.45
N GLY A 261 11.79 -8.63 -12.52
CA GLY A 261 12.55 -7.39 -12.78
C GLY A 261 11.71 -6.21 -13.22
N MET A 262 10.42 -6.19 -12.87
CA MET A 262 9.51 -5.08 -13.10
C MET A 262 8.89 -4.59 -11.79
N LEU A 263 8.43 -3.34 -11.82
CA LEU A 263 7.41 -2.83 -10.91
C LEU A 263 6.04 -3.16 -11.50
N TRP A 264 5.26 -3.97 -10.80
CA TRP A 264 3.87 -4.24 -11.10
C TRP A 264 2.98 -3.38 -10.19
N ALA A 265 2.51 -2.26 -10.76
CA ALA A 265 1.50 -1.42 -10.15
C ALA A 265 0.15 -2.17 -10.14
N CYS A 266 -0.50 -2.19 -8.98
CA CYS A 266 -1.75 -2.89 -8.75
C CYS A 266 -2.75 -1.96 -8.04
N MET A 267 -4.03 -2.07 -8.40
CA MET A 267 -5.12 -1.47 -7.62
C MET A 267 -5.13 -2.05 -6.21
N ASN A 268 -5.90 -1.45 -5.29
CA ASN A 268 -5.75 -1.72 -3.86
C ASN A 268 -5.90 -3.21 -3.52
N TYR A 269 -6.99 -3.84 -3.98
CA TYR A 269 -7.27 -5.26 -3.73
C TYR A 269 -6.29 -6.19 -4.45
N ASP A 270 -6.01 -5.92 -5.72
CA ASP A 270 -5.05 -6.71 -6.50
C ASP A 270 -3.67 -6.68 -5.86
N GLY A 271 -3.22 -5.50 -5.40
CA GLY A 271 -1.91 -5.32 -4.78
C GLY A 271 -1.79 -6.02 -3.44
N ASP A 272 -2.88 -6.10 -2.67
CA ASP A 272 -2.92 -6.87 -1.42
C ASP A 272 -2.65 -8.35 -1.70
N VAL A 273 -3.49 -8.97 -2.54
CA VAL A 273 -3.43 -10.40 -2.89
C VAL A 273 -2.11 -10.74 -3.60
N MET A 274 -1.72 -9.95 -4.60
CA MET A 274 -0.55 -10.26 -5.43
C MET A 274 0.76 -10.05 -4.68
N SER A 275 0.80 -9.13 -3.71
CA SER A 275 2.01 -8.96 -2.90
C SER A 275 2.30 -10.16 -2.01
N ASP A 276 1.29 -10.78 -1.42
CA ASP A 276 1.45 -12.00 -0.63
C ASP A 276 1.79 -13.20 -1.53
N MET A 277 1.16 -13.30 -2.70
CA MET A 277 1.49 -14.33 -3.70
C MET A 277 2.94 -14.22 -4.15
N VAL A 278 3.43 -13.02 -4.46
CA VAL A 278 4.83 -12.77 -4.83
C VAL A 278 5.76 -13.05 -3.65
N ALA A 279 5.42 -12.61 -2.43
CA ALA A 279 6.23 -12.88 -1.23
C ALA A 279 6.42 -14.37 -0.98
N SER A 280 5.33 -15.13 -1.02
CA SER A 280 5.37 -16.59 -0.88
C SER A 280 6.12 -17.23 -2.06
N GLY A 281 5.92 -16.74 -3.28
CA GLY A 281 6.60 -17.24 -4.46
C GLY A 281 8.12 -17.01 -4.46
N PHE A 282 8.62 -16.01 -3.73
CA PHE A 282 10.06 -15.80 -3.51
C PHE A 282 10.59 -16.46 -2.21
N GLY A 283 9.74 -17.15 -1.46
CA GLY A 283 10.11 -17.94 -0.27
C GLY A 283 9.20 -17.66 0.92
N SER A 284 9.46 -16.57 1.64
CA SER A 284 8.76 -16.23 2.89
C SER A 284 8.45 -14.73 2.95
N LEU A 285 7.38 -14.37 3.66
CA LEU A 285 7.06 -12.98 4.00
C LEU A 285 8.19 -12.29 4.78
N GLY A 286 9.02 -13.05 5.52
CA GLY A 286 10.23 -12.53 6.18
C GLY A 286 11.32 -12.04 5.22
N LEU A 287 11.19 -12.37 3.93
CA LEU A 287 12.08 -11.92 2.85
C LEU A 287 11.40 -10.88 1.96
N MET A 288 10.48 -10.08 2.50
CA MET A 288 9.78 -9.04 1.75
C MET A 288 9.95 -7.69 2.46
N THR A 289 10.62 -6.74 1.79
CA THR A 289 10.69 -5.35 2.25
C THR A 289 9.42 -4.62 1.84
N SER A 290 8.96 -3.67 2.66
CA SER A 290 7.84 -2.78 2.34
C SER A 290 8.28 -1.33 2.51
N VAL A 291 7.93 -0.48 1.55
CA VAL A 291 8.19 0.96 1.65
C VAL A 291 6.98 1.73 1.15
N LEU A 292 6.43 2.58 2.00
CA LEU A 292 5.44 3.56 1.64
C LEU A 292 6.15 4.81 1.09
N LEU A 293 5.79 5.21 -0.13
CA LEU A 293 6.26 6.43 -0.76
C LEU A 293 5.08 7.35 -1.00
N SER A 294 5.13 8.55 -0.43
CA SER A 294 4.15 9.60 -0.68
C SER A 294 4.44 10.34 -1.99
N PRO A 295 3.42 10.99 -2.60
CA PRO A 295 3.60 11.79 -3.81
C PRO A 295 4.56 12.99 -3.63
N ASP A 296 4.71 13.51 -2.40
CA ASP A 296 5.66 14.57 -2.04
C ASP A 296 7.05 14.03 -1.65
N GLY A 297 7.32 12.74 -1.88
CA GLY A 297 8.65 12.14 -1.75
C GLY A 297 9.05 11.79 -0.31
N LYS A 298 8.09 11.61 0.58
CA LYS A 298 8.29 11.10 1.94
C LYS A 298 8.31 9.57 1.89
N TYR A 299 9.16 8.98 2.72
CA TYR A 299 9.36 7.54 2.78
C TYR A 299 9.03 7.02 4.17
N GLU A 300 8.36 5.89 4.24
CA GLU A 300 8.21 5.10 5.47
C GLU A 300 8.56 3.66 5.15
N TYR A 301 9.52 3.10 5.88
CA TYR A 301 10.03 1.75 5.68
C TYR A 301 9.50 0.81 6.77
N GLU A 302 8.85 -0.27 6.35
CA GLU A 302 8.33 -1.30 7.25
C GLU A 302 8.70 -2.71 6.78
N ALA A 303 8.59 -3.69 7.68
CA ALA A 303 8.52 -5.08 7.26
C ALA A 303 7.16 -5.34 6.58
N ALA A 304 7.11 -6.22 5.57
CA ALA A 304 5.83 -6.55 4.93
C ALA A 304 4.92 -7.45 5.79
N HIS A 305 5.49 -8.10 6.80
CA HIS A 305 4.78 -8.98 7.73
C HIS A 305 4.29 -8.24 8.99
N GLY A 306 3.39 -8.89 9.73
CA GLY A 306 2.95 -8.47 11.07
C GLY A 306 3.92 -8.85 12.17
#